data_AF-A0A9E2HEP3-F1
#
_entry.id   AF-A0A9E2HEP3-F1
#
_cell.length_a   1.000
_cell.length_b   1.000
_cell.length_c   1.000
_cell.angle_alpha   90.00
_cell.angle_beta   90.00
_cell.angle_gamma   90.00
#
_symmetry.space_group_name_H-M   'P 1'
#
loop_
_entity.id
_entity.type
_entity.pdbx_description
1 polymer ?
#
loop_
_entity_poly.entity_id
_entity_poly.type
_entity_poly.pdbx_seq_one_letter_code
_entity_poly.pdbx_strand_id
1 'polypeptide(L)'
;MAKIGVLLTIKEGYLLAKNTYGLGAHPFKTLKSLSREKDRSQELLISGWPMYVLALGAGAVWVGRRLLATGETWGWGAKGMTILFLGLSLAAAIYLFFWWREVWSKK
;
A
#
# COMPACT_ATOMS: atom_id res chain seq x y z
N MET A 1 7.61 6.37 -27.84
CA MET A 1 7.76 6.68 -26.39
C MET A 1 6.45 6.48 -25.62
N ALA A 2 5.39 7.26 -25.89
CA ALA A 2 4.13 7.19 -25.12
C ALA A 2 3.48 5.77 -25.06
N LYS A 3 3.46 5.03 -26.18
CA LYS A 3 2.88 3.68 -26.24
C LYS A 3 3.60 2.66 -25.34
N ILE A 4 4.93 2.76 -25.22
CA ILE A 4 5.73 1.86 -24.39
C ILE A 4 5.50 2.16 -22.90
N GLY A 5 5.42 3.45 -22.54
CA GLY A 5 5.11 3.86 -21.17
C GLY A 5 3.77 3.31 -20.69
N VAL A 6 2.73 3.42 -21.53
CA VAL A 6 1.40 2.87 -21.20
C VAL A 6 1.43 1.36 -21.00
N LEU A 7 2.11 0.61 -21.88
CA LEU A 7 2.25 -0.84 -21.75
C LEU A 7 2.99 -1.24 -20.46
N LEU A 8 4.02 -0.48 -20.08
CA LEU A 8 4.74 -0.69 -18.82
C LEU A 8 3.84 -0.42 -17.61
N THR A 9 3.08 0.69 -17.59
CA THR A 9 2.15 0.99 -16.49
C THR A 9 1.10 -0.10 -16.33
N ILE A 10 0.54 -0.62 -17.43
CA ILE A 10 -0.43 -1.72 -17.39
C ILE A 10 0.21 -2.98 -16.80
N LYS A 11 1.43 -3.34 -17.26
CA LYS A 11 2.17 -4.49 -16.74
C LYS A 11 2.46 -4.35 -15.24
N GLU A 12 3.04 -3.23 -14.82
CA GLU A 12 3.38 -2.99 -13.42
C GLU A 12 2.12 -2.95 -12.53
N GLY A 13 1.02 -2.40 -13.03
CA GLY A 13 -0.27 -2.40 -12.35
C GLY A 13 -0.85 -3.81 -12.18
N TYR A 14 -0.79 -4.64 -13.21
CA TYR A 14 -1.19 -6.04 -13.13
C TYR A 14 -0.33 -6.83 -12.13
N LEU A 15 0.99 -6.66 -12.19
CA LEU A 15 1.91 -7.32 -11.27
C LEU A 15 1.68 -6.86 -9.83
N LEU A 16 1.46 -5.56 -9.61
CA LEU A 16 1.16 -5.02 -8.28
C LEU A 16 -0.14 -5.60 -7.73
N ALA A 17 -1.20 -5.68 -8.54
CA ALA A 17 -2.46 -6.28 -8.13
C ALA A 17 -2.29 -7.77 -7.76
N LYS A 18 -1.60 -8.54 -8.61
CA LYS A 18 -1.28 -9.94 -8.37
C LYS A 18 -0.46 -10.14 -7.09
N ASN A 19 0.58 -9.33 -6.88
CA ASN A 19 1.46 -9.42 -5.72
C ASN A 19 0.77 -8.96 -4.44
N THR A 20 -0.12 -7.96 -4.53
CA THR A 20 -0.98 -7.54 -3.42
C THR A 20 -1.91 -8.68 -2.98
N TYR A 21 -2.58 -9.33 -3.93
CA TYR A 21 -3.39 -10.51 -3.62
C TYR A 21 -2.54 -11.63 -3.01
N GLY A 22 -1.36 -11.86 -3.58
CA GLY A 22 -0.38 -12.83 -3.08
C GLY A 22 0.07 -12.55 -1.65
N LEU A 23 0.23 -11.29 -1.26
CA LEU A 23 0.51 -10.91 0.14
C LEU A 23 -0.61 -11.36 1.07
N GLY A 24 -1.88 -11.16 0.69
CA GLY A 24 -3.01 -11.59 1.52
C GLY A 24 -3.11 -13.12 1.66
N ALA A 25 -2.88 -13.86 0.57
CA ALA A 25 -3.06 -15.31 0.55
C ALA A 25 -1.82 -16.09 1.01
N HIS A 26 -0.64 -15.74 0.50
CA HIS A 26 0.61 -16.50 0.65
C HIS A 26 1.84 -15.56 0.80
N PRO A 27 1.91 -14.75 1.87
CA PRO A 27 2.87 -13.66 2.00
C PRO A 27 4.33 -14.07 1.86
N PHE A 28 4.74 -15.14 2.54
CA PHE A 28 6.12 -15.64 2.48
C PHE A 28 6.53 -16.04 1.06
N LYS A 29 5.66 -16.78 0.35
CA LYS A 29 5.96 -17.25 -1.02
C LYS A 29 6.07 -16.07 -1.97
N THR A 30 5.17 -15.09 -1.86
CA THR A 30 5.15 -13.89 -2.70
C THR A 30 6.39 -13.02 -2.49
N LEU A 31 6.77 -12.72 -1.25
CA LEU A 31 7.98 -11.94 -0.98
C LEU A 31 9.26 -12.70 -1.35
N LYS A 32 9.29 -14.01 -1.15
CA LYS A 32 10.42 -14.86 -1.57
C LYS A 32 10.57 -14.89 -3.09
N SER A 33 9.48 -14.99 -3.85
CA SER A 33 9.55 -14.95 -5.33
C SER A 33 10.04 -13.60 -5.83
N LEU A 34 9.54 -12.49 -5.27
CA LEU A 34 9.99 -11.13 -5.57
C LEU A 34 11.51 -10.98 -5.38
N SER A 35 12.01 -11.42 -4.22
CA SER A 35 13.44 -11.31 -3.91
C SER A 35 14.32 -12.22 -4.79
N ARG A 36 13.81 -13.39 -5.20
CA ARG A 36 14.52 -14.31 -6.10
C ARG A 36 14.61 -13.76 -7.52
N GLU A 37 13.51 -13.19 -8.01
CA GLU A 37 13.41 -12.60 -9.36
C GLU A 37 14.13 -11.25 -9.47
N LYS A 38 14.54 -10.66 -8.32
CA LYS A 38 15.22 -9.36 -8.21
C LYS A 38 14.40 -8.22 -8.83
N ASP A 39 13.08 -8.32 -8.78
CA ASP A 39 12.18 -7.32 -9.32
C ASP A 39 12.10 -6.11 -8.36
N ARG A 40 13.02 -5.16 -8.54
CA ARG A 40 13.14 -3.98 -7.68
C ARG A 40 11.95 -3.02 -7.78
N SER A 41 11.29 -2.92 -8.95
CA SER A 41 10.12 -2.06 -9.08
C SER A 41 8.98 -2.61 -8.25
N GLN A 42 8.73 -3.91 -8.32
CA GLN A 42 7.68 -4.56 -7.55
C GLN A 42 8.01 -4.60 -6.04
N GLU A 43 9.26 -4.82 -5.65
CA GLU A 43 9.68 -4.69 -4.25
C GLU A 43 9.38 -3.29 -3.69
N LEU A 44 9.66 -2.23 -4.46
CA LEU A 44 9.37 -0.85 -4.06
C LEU A 44 7.87 -0.58 -4.00
N LEU A 45 7.10 -1.00 -5.01
CA LEU A 45 5.65 -0.80 -5.05
C LEU A 45 4.97 -1.53 -3.88
N ILE A 46 5.37 -2.75 -3.58
CA ILE A 46 4.83 -3.52 -2.46
C ILE A 46 5.22 -2.91 -1.12
N SER A 47 6.47 -2.47 -0.97
CA SER A 47 6.92 -1.78 0.26
C SER A 47 6.26 -0.42 0.44
N GLY A 48 5.71 0.16 -0.63
CA GLY A 48 4.93 1.40 -0.62
C GLY A 48 3.51 1.28 -0.07
N TRP A 49 3.01 0.08 0.24
CA TRP A 49 1.65 -0.14 0.76
C TRP A 49 1.26 0.78 1.93
N PRO A 50 2.08 0.94 2.98
CA PRO A 50 1.77 1.86 4.08
C PRO A 50 1.52 3.29 3.58
N MET A 51 2.33 3.76 2.63
CA MET A 51 2.17 5.09 2.05
C MET A 51 0.91 5.21 1.20
N TYR A 52 0.50 4.15 0.49
CA TYR A 52 -0.76 4.15 -0.25
C TYR A 52 -1.97 4.29 0.69
N VAL A 53 -1.95 3.60 1.83
CA VAL A 53 -3.00 3.72 2.86
C VAL A 53 -3.07 5.15 3.40
N LEU A 54 -1.92 5.77 3.70
CA LEU A 54 -1.88 7.16 4.16
C LEU A 54 -2.36 8.15 3.10
N ALA A 55 -1.94 7.99 1.85
CA ALA A 55 -2.36 8.84 0.75
C ALA A 55 -3.89 8.74 0.51
N LEU A 56 -4.44 7.53 0.54
CA LEU A 56 -5.89 7.31 0.47
C LEU A 56 -6.62 7.94 1.65
N GLY A 57 -6.09 7.81 2.87
CA GLY A 57 -6.66 8.43 4.06
C GLY A 57 -6.65 9.96 4.01
N ALA A 58 -5.53 10.55 3.61
CA ALA A 58 -5.40 11.99 3.42
C ALA A 58 -6.36 12.50 2.34
N GLY A 59 -6.47 11.78 1.22
CA GLY A 59 -7.43 12.06 0.16
C GLY A 59 -8.88 12.00 0.67
N ALA A 60 -9.22 10.97 1.44
CA ALA A 60 -10.56 10.80 2.02
C ALA A 60 -10.92 11.92 3.00
N VAL A 61 -9.98 12.33 3.88
CA VAL A 61 -10.16 13.48 4.78
C VAL A 61 -10.28 14.78 3.97
N TRP A 62 -9.48 14.96 2.93
CA TRP A 62 -9.54 16.16 2.10
C TRP A 62 -10.87 16.26 1.34
N VAL A 63 -11.34 15.17 0.71
CA VAL A 63 -12.64 15.11 0.02
C VAL A 63 -13.79 15.28 1.01
N GLY A 64 -13.73 14.58 2.15
CA GLY A 64 -14.76 14.69 3.18
C GLY A 64 -14.90 16.12 3.71
N ARG A 65 -13.79 16.85 3.85
CA ARG A 65 -13.80 18.28 4.21
C ARG A 65 -14.48 19.17 3.17
N ARG A 66 -14.47 18.78 1.89
CA ARG A 66 -15.13 19.52 0.81
C ARG A 66 -16.62 19.20 0.70
N LEU A 67 -16.99 17.95 0.97
CA LEU A 67 -18.37 17.48 0.86
C LEU A 67 -19.21 17.78 2.11
N LEU A 68 -18.58 17.77 3.29
CA LEU A 68 -19.23 18.04 4.56
C LEU A 68 -18.88 19.46 5.02
N ALA A 69 -19.86 20.16 5.60
CA ALA A 69 -19.68 21.51 6.11
C ALA A 69 -18.54 21.57 7.14
N THR A 70 -17.82 22.70 7.19
CA THR A 70 -16.71 22.97 8.12
C THR A 70 -17.19 23.24 9.55
N GLY A 71 -17.93 22.30 10.13
CA GLY A 71 -18.38 22.33 11.52
C GLY A 71 -17.48 21.51 12.45
N GLU A 72 -17.64 21.70 13.76
CA GLU A 72 -16.90 20.93 14.78
C GLU A 72 -17.13 19.41 14.68
N THR A 73 -18.32 19.01 14.20
CA THR A 73 -18.68 17.60 13.94
C THR A 73 -17.77 16.96 12.89
N TRP A 74 -17.40 17.70 11.84
CA TRP A 74 -16.42 17.24 10.87
C TRP A 74 -15.01 17.11 11.48
N GLY A 75 -14.67 17.96 12.45
CA GLY A 75 -13.41 17.87 13.20
C GLY A 75 -13.23 16.51 13.90
N TRP A 76 -14.29 15.98 14.52
CA TRP A 76 -14.29 14.64 15.11
C TRP A 76 -14.18 13.53 14.07
N GLY A 77 -14.95 13.63 12.97
CA GLY A 77 -14.89 12.68 11.86
C GLY A 77 -13.49 12.60 11.23
N ALA A 78 -12.87 13.75 10.94
CA ALA A 78 -11.52 13.83 10.38
C ALA A 78 -10.47 13.21 11.31
N LYS A 79 -10.54 13.45 12.63
CA LYS A 79 -9.66 12.81 13.61
C LYS A 79 -9.82 11.28 13.62
N GLY A 80 -11.06 10.80 13.65
CA GLY A 80 -11.37 9.37 13.63
C GLY A 80 -10.83 8.68 12.36
N MET A 81 -11.07 9.28 11.20
CA MET A 81 -10.51 8.79 9.93
C MET A 81 -8.98 8.80 9.94
N THR A 82 -8.37 9.86 10.44
CA THR A 82 -6.91 9.98 10.51
C THR A 82 -6.30 8.88 11.37
N ILE A 83 -6.86 8.64 12.56
CA ILE A 83 -6.43 7.56 13.47
C ILE A 83 -6.60 6.19 12.80
N LEU A 84 -7.74 5.94 12.13
CA LEU A 84 -8.00 4.71 11.41
C LEU A 84 -6.95 4.43 10.33
N PHE A 85 -6.71 5.40 9.44
CA PHE A 85 -5.73 5.24 8.34
C PHE A 85 -4.29 5.17 8.85
N LEU A 86 -3.94 5.88 9.93
CA LEU A 86 -2.65 5.73 10.60
C LEU A 86 -2.49 4.31 11.17
N GLY A 87 -3.52 3.80 11.86
CA GLY A 87 -3.54 2.45 12.39
C GLY A 87 -3.40 1.38 11.31
N LEU A 88 -4.13 1.51 10.20
CA LEU A 88 -4.03 0.60 9.05
C LEU A 88 -2.67 0.68 8.38
N SER A 89 -2.10 1.88 8.20
CA SER A 89 -0.76 2.05 7.65
C SER A 89 0.30 1.40 8.53
N LEU A 90 0.21 1.60 9.85
CA LEU A 90 1.14 0.99 10.81
C LEU A 90 1.00 -0.54 10.80
N ALA A 91 -0.23 -1.06 10.79
CA ALA A 91 -0.48 -2.49 10.68
C ALA A 91 0.11 -3.08 9.39
N ALA A 92 -0.07 -2.41 8.24
CA ALA A 92 0.53 -2.82 6.97
C ALA A 92 2.07 -2.80 7.02
N ALA A 93 2.66 -1.77 7.64
CA ALA A 93 4.11 -1.67 7.80
C ALA A 93 4.67 -2.79 8.68
N ILE A 94 4.06 -3.04 9.84
CA ILE A 94 4.45 -4.13 10.75
C ILE A 94 4.32 -5.48 10.04
N TYR A 95 3.20 -5.70 9.34
CA TYR A 95 2.94 -6.93 8.59
C TYR A 95 4.02 -7.18 7.53
N LEU A 96 4.32 -6.18 6.70
CA LEU A 96 5.35 -6.30 5.67
C LEU A 96 6.73 -6.49 6.28
N PHE A 97 7.08 -5.74 7.32
CA PHE A 97 8.36 -5.85 8.01
C PHE A 97 8.56 -7.26 8.58
N PHE A 98 7.54 -7.81 9.24
CA PHE A 98 7.55 -9.17 9.77
C PHE A 98 7.86 -10.20 8.68
N TRP A 99 7.13 -10.17 7.56
CA TRP A 99 7.32 -11.13 6.48
C TRP A 99 8.63 -10.95 5.72
N TRP A 100 9.07 -9.70 5.50
CA TRP A 100 10.38 -9.43 4.91
C TRP A 100 11.51 -9.98 5.78
N ARG A 101 11.45 -9.75 7.09
CA ARG A 101 12.41 -10.32 8.05
C ARG A 101 12.44 -11.84 7.98
N GLU A 102 11.28 -12.48 7.93
CA GLU A 102 11.17 -13.94 7.84
C GLU A 102 11.78 -14.49 6.56
N VAL A 103 11.58 -13.82 5.42
CA VAL A 103 12.20 -14.18 4.13
C VAL A 103 13.73 -14.04 4.19
N TRP A 104 14.26 -13.00 4.83
CA TRP A 104 15.70 -12.82 4.99
C TRP A 104 16.33 -13.79 5.99
N SER A 105 15.63 -14.13 7.06
CA SER A 105 16.10 -15.10 8.05
C SER A 105 16.19 -16.53 7.50
N LYS A 106 15.46 -16.83 6.42
CA LYS A 106 15.40 -18.15 5.77
C LYS A 106 16.07 -18.17 4.39
N LYS A 107 16.89 -17.17 4.09
CA LYS A 107 17.79 -17.15 2.94
C LYS A 107 19.08 -17.87 3.27
#